data_AF-A0A7S7TBK0-F1
#
_entry.id   AF-A0A7S7TBK0-F1
#
_cell.length_a   1.000
_cell.length_b   1.000
_cell.length_c   1.000
_cell.angle_alpha   90.00
_cell.angle_beta   90.00
_cell.angle_gamma   90.00
#
_symmetry.space_group_name_H-M   'P 1'
#
loop_
_entity.id
_entity.type
_entity.pdbx_description
1 polymer ?
#
loop_
_entity_poly.entity_id
_entity_poly.type
_entity_poly.pdbx_seq_one_letter_code
_entity_poly.pdbx_strand_id
1 'polypeptide(L)' 'MALEALSKTPATLDELRTRVFYALQRHPLCRQVEFDIVSTPRTRRTNWTVSMHAVQPGALWTAHEIVADIQEAYELDAAA' A
#
# COMPACT_ATOMS: atom_id res chain seq x y z
N MET A 1 -23.04 9.60 -18.54
CA MET A 1 -22.37 8.30 -18.39
C MET A 1 -21.65 8.33 -17.06
N ALA A 2 -22.19 7.65 -16.06
CA ALA A 2 -21.57 7.55 -14.75
C ALA A 2 -20.34 6.65 -14.88
N LEU A 3 -19.17 7.27 -14.96
CA LEU A 3 -17.95 6.58 -14.58
C LEU A 3 -18.08 6.38 -13.08
N GLU A 4 -18.55 5.20 -12.67
CA GLU A 4 -18.38 4.73 -11.31
C GLU A 4 -16.87 4.67 -11.09
N ALA A 5 -16.31 5.80 -10.67
CA ALA A 5 -15.03 5.82 -10.01
C ALA A 5 -15.22 4.87 -8.83
N LEU A 6 -14.62 3.67 -8.90
CA LEU A 6 -14.35 2.87 -7.71
C LEU A 6 -13.77 3.84 -6.71
N SER A 7 -14.60 4.26 -5.77
CA SER A 7 -14.30 5.35 -4.86
C SER A 7 -13.31 4.73 -3.89
N LYS A 8 -12.01 4.86 -4.18
CA LYS A 8 -10.97 4.33 -3.33
C LYS A 8 -11.23 4.89 -1.94
N THR A 9 -11.14 4.05 -0.93
CA THR A 9 -11.46 4.52 0.41
C THR A 9 -10.36 5.51 0.81
N PRO A 10 -10.70 6.78 1.10
CA PRO A 10 -9.72 7.74 1.58
C PRO A 10 -9.21 7.26 2.94
N ALA A 11 -7.89 7.19 3.07
CA ALA A 11 -7.21 6.77 4.28
C ALA A 11 -6.02 7.67 4.55
N THR A 12 -5.72 7.89 5.82
CA THR A 12 -4.52 8.62 6.24
C THR A 12 -3.26 7.77 6.07
N LEU A 13 -2.08 8.40 6.09
CA LEU A 13 -0.80 7.68 6.02
C LEU A 13 -0.66 6.61 7.12
N ASP A 14 -1.13 6.90 8.34
CA ASP A 14 -1.07 5.97 9.47
C ASP A 14 -1.99 4.76 9.28
N GLU A 15 -3.21 4.98 8.77
CA GLU A 15 -4.13 3.90 8.44
C GLU A 15 -3.60 3.02 7.31
N LEU A 16 -3.04 3.62 6.26
CA LEU A 16 -2.38 2.88 5.18
C LEU A 16 -1.20 2.07 5.72
N ARG A 17 -0.38 2.64 6.61
CA ARG A 17 0.75 1.96 7.25
C ARG A 17 0.27 0.77 8.07
N THR A 18 -0.77 0.98 8.86
CA THR A 18 -1.38 -0.05 9.68
C THR A 18 -1.97 -1.18 8.82
N ARG A 19 -2.67 -0.86 7.73
CA ARG A 19 -3.24 -1.87 6.81
C ARG A 19 -2.15 -2.67 6.09
N VAL A 20 -1.14 -1.99 5.54
CA VAL A 20 0.00 -2.65 4.90
C VAL A 20 0.73 -3.54 5.91
N PHE A 21 0.95 -3.05 7.13
CA PHE A 21 1.56 -3.82 8.21
C PHE A 21 0.76 -5.09 8.50
N TYR A 22 -0.54 -4.98 8.78
CA TYR A 22 -1.38 -6.15 9.06
C TYR A 22 -1.44 -7.13 7.89
N ALA A 23 -1.50 -6.64 6.66
CA ALA A 23 -1.54 -7.49 5.47
C ALA A 23 -0.21 -8.26 5.28
N LEU A 24 0.93 -7.60 5.48
CA LEU A 24 2.24 -8.25 5.46
C LEU A 24 2.40 -9.24 6.62
N GLN A 25 1.92 -8.92 7.82
CA GLN A 25 1.99 -9.82 8.99
C GLN A 25 1.18 -11.12 8.83
N ARG A 26 0.14 -11.12 7.98
CA ARG A 26 -0.61 -12.34 7.63
C ARG A 26 0.25 -13.37 6.91
N HIS A 27 1.30 -12.92 6.20
CA HIS A 27 2.20 -13.81 5.49
C HIS A 27 3.47 -14.09 6.32
N PRO A 28 3.78 -15.36 6.61
CA PRO A 28 4.94 -15.72 7.43
C PRO A 28 6.27 -15.25 6.83
N LEU A 29 6.34 -15.14 5.50
CA LEU A 29 7.51 -14.67 4.76
C LEU A 29 7.68 -13.14 4.80
N CYS A 30 6.59 -12.40 5.01
CA CYS A 30 6.58 -10.94 4.97
C CYS A 30 6.67 -10.28 6.37
N ARG A 31 6.77 -11.08 7.45
CA ARG A 31 6.78 -10.57 8.83
C ARG A 31 7.95 -9.66 9.20
N GLN A 32 9.09 -9.84 8.54
CA GLN A 32 10.31 -9.05 8.77
C GLN A 32 10.51 -7.94 7.71
N VAL A 33 9.50 -7.70 6.87
CA VAL A 33 9.59 -6.69 5.82
C VAL A 33 9.56 -5.29 6.45
N GLU A 34 10.66 -4.56 6.27
CA GLU A 34 10.68 -3.12 6.52
C GLU A 34 10.14 -2.38 5.29
N PHE A 35 9.16 -1.54 5.53
CA PHE A 35 8.54 -0.71 4.51
C PHE A 35 8.29 0.70 5.05
N ASP A 36 8.31 1.67 4.14
CA ASP A 36 7.98 3.06 4.41
C ASP A 36 6.92 3.54 3.43
N ILE A 37 6.02 4.40 3.90
CA ILE A 37 4.95 4.97 3.08
C ILE A 37 5.29 6.41 2.78
N VAL A 38 5.44 6.71 1.50
CA VAL A 38 5.78 8.04 1.01
C VAL A 38 4.58 8.62 0.29
N SER A 39 4.18 9.83 0.68
CA SER A 39 3.12 10.61 0.01
C SER A 39 3.54 11.15 -1.36
N THR A 40 4.76 10.85 -1.81
CA THR A 40 5.23 11.22 -3.15
C THR A 40 4.68 10.21 -4.16
N PRO A 41 3.80 10.61 -5.08
CA PRO A 41 3.26 9.70 -6.08
C PRO A 41 4.36 9.32 -7.08
N ARG A 42 4.78 8.04 -7.11
CA ARG A 42 5.61 7.52 -8.20
C ARG A 42 4.82 7.21 -9.46
N THR A 43 3.48 7.08 -9.37
CA THR A 43 2.63 6.73 -10.50
C THR A 43 1.37 7.60 -10.54
N ARG A 44 0.78 7.77 -11.73
CA ARG A 44 -0.48 8.52 -11.90
C ARG A 44 -1.73 7.80 -11.34
N ARG A 45 -1.60 6.62 -10.73
CA ARG A 45 -2.73 5.81 -10.23
C ARG A 45 -2.99 5.98 -8.73
N THR A 46 -2.04 6.49 -7.97
CA THR A 46 -2.14 6.64 -6.51
C THR A 46 -1.41 7.89 -6.03
N ASN A 47 -1.96 8.52 -4.98
CA ASN A 47 -1.39 9.70 -4.32
C ASN A 47 -0.26 9.35 -3.33
N TRP A 48 0.12 8.06 -3.25
CA TRP A 48 1.11 7.56 -2.30
C TRP A 48 1.81 6.31 -2.85
N THR A 49 2.96 5.97 -2.29
CA THR A 49 3.78 4.81 -2.69
C THR A 49 4.40 4.15 -1.46
N VAL A 50 4.58 2.83 -1.53
CA VAL A 50 5.34 2.07 -0.52
C VAL A 50 6.76 1.85 -1.02
N SER A 51 7.75 2.24 -0.22
CA SER A 51 9.15 1.88 -0.39
C SER A 51 9.47 0.70 0.52
N MET A 52 9.85 -0.43 -0.06
CA MET A 52 10.23 -1.62 0.71
C MET A 52 11.76 -1.75 0.75
N HIS A 53 12.33 -1.96 1.94
CA HIS A 53 13.78 -1.94 2.16
C HIS A 53 14.36 -3.30 2.56
N ALA A 54 13.65 -4.09 3.39
CA ALA A 54 14.15 -5.36 3.93
C ALA A 54 13.28 -6.55 3.52
N VAL A 55 13.01 -6.71 2.22
CA VAL A 55 12.18 -7.81 1.72
C VAL A 55 13.06 -8.98 1.30
N GLN A 56 12.80 -10.17 1.85
CA GLN A 56 13.44 -11.38 1.35
C GLN A 56 13.05 -11.62 -0.12
N PRO A 57 13.95 -12.11 -0.99
CA PRO A 57 13.66 -12.30 -2.41
C PRO A 57 12.40 -13.16 -2.69
N GLY A 58 12.16 -14.18 -1.86
CA GLY A 58 10.94 -15.02 -1.96
C GLY A 58 9.66 -14.32 -1.48
N ALA A 59 9.78 -13.24 -0.71
CA ALA A 59 8.66 -12.43 -0.22
C ALA A 59 8.40 -11.19 -1.09
N LEU A 60 9.32 -10.82 -1.99
CA LEU A 60 9.26 -9.59 -2.77
C LEU A 60 8.01 -9.52 -3.64
N TRP A 61 7.74 -10.59 -4.38
CA TRP A 61 6.57 -10.69 -5.24
C TRP A 61 5.27 -10.58 -4.42
N THR A 62 5.14 -11.38 -3.37
CA THR A 62 3.96 -11.40 -2.50
C THR A 62 3.75 -10.06 -1.80
N ALA A 63 4.79 -9.42 -1.31
CA ALA A 63 4.70 -8.09 -0.70
C ALA A 63 4.21 -7.05 -1.73
N HIS A 64 4.70 -7.12 -2.97
CA HIS A 64 4.25 -6.24 -4.04
C HIS A 64 2.78 -6.46 -4.40
N GLU A 65 2.32 -7.71 -4.50
CA GLU A 65 0.91 -8.03 -4.76
C GLU A 65 -0.02 -7.51 -3.65
N ILE A 66 0.37 -7.69 -2.38
CA ILE A 66 -0.39 -7.18 -1.22
C ILE A 66 -0.48 -5.65 -1.27
N VAL A 67 0.63 -4.97 -1.56
CA VAL A 67 0.64 -3.51 -1.66
C VAL A 67 -0.21 -3.03 -2.82
N ALA A 68 -0.17 -3.72 -3.97
CA ALA A 68 -0.97 -3.38 -5.14
C ALA A 68 -2.47 -3.47 -4.86
N ASP A 69 -2.91 -4.52 -4.15
CA ASP A 69 -4.30 -4.70 -3.72
C ASP A 69 -4.77 -3.55 -2.82
N ILE A 70 -3.93 -3.14 -1.86
CA ILE A 70 -4.22 -1.99 -0.98
C ILE A 70 -4.24 -0.67 -1.76
N GLN A 71 -3.34 -0.48 -2.72
CA GLN A 71 -3.28 0.72 -3.57
C GLN A 71 -4.47 0.83 -4.54
N GLU A 72 -5.06 -0.30 -4.90
CA GLU A 72 -6.29 -0.35 -5.70
C GLU A 72 -7.51 -0.02 -4.83
N ALA A 73 -7.56 -0.51 -3.59
CA ALA A 73 -8.68 -0.30 -2.67
C ALA A 73 -8.67 1.07 -1.96
N TYR A 74 -7.48 1.63 -1.68
CA TYR A 74 -7.32 2.83 -0.83
C TYR A 74 -6.56 3.94 -1.53
N GLU A 75 -6.97 5.18 -1.24
CA GLU A 75 -6.24 6.38 -1.63
C GLU A 75 -5.78 7.16 -0.41
N LEU A 76 -4.66 7.87 -0.55
CA LEU A 76 -4.21 8.77 0.50
C LEU A 76 -5.10 10.01 0.46
N ASP A 77 -5.75 10.29 1.59
CA ASP A 77 -6.49 11.53 1.74
C ASP A 77 -5.52 12.71 1.78
N ALA A 78 -5.65 13.61 0.81
CA ALA A 78 -4.78 14.79 0.67
C ALA A 78 -5.06 15.88 1.72
N ALA A 79 -6.07 15.68 2.57
CA ALA A 79 -6.48 16.60 3.63
C ALA A 79 -5.82 16.35 5.00
N ALA A 80 -4.92 15.36 5.11
CA ALA A 80 -4.24 14.99 6.36
C ALA A 80 -2.90 15.73 6.58
#